data_AF-C6HHF2-F1
#
_entry.id   AF-C6HHF2-F1
#
_cell.length_a   1.000
_cell.length_b   1.000
_cell.length_c   1.000
_cell.angle_alpha   90.00
_cell.angle_beta   90.00
_cell.angle_gamma   90.00
#
_symmetry.space_group_name_H-M   'P 1'
#
loop_
_entity.id
_entity.type
_entity.pdbx_description
1 polymer ?
#
loop_
_entity_poly.entity_id
_entity_poly.type
_entity_poly.pdbx_seq_one_letter_code
_entity_poly.pdbx_strand_id
1 'polypeptide(L)'
;MATTADRRSIGIIGMGDMGKIINACDRPTNYDALKQEFASDQNINILPNGHLVSRISDYIIYSVEAEAIDKIVAEYGPSTKVGAIVGGQTSCKAPELAAFDKYLPDDVEIISCHSLHGPNVNPKGHPLVFNPLYPDNHEHNGMNNTCHSRS
;
A
#
# COMPACT_ATOMS: atom_id res chain seq x y z
N MET A 1 0.86 30.56 -18.90
CA MET A 1 1.60 29.32 -18.60
C MET A 1 0.62 28.37 -17.97
N ALA A 2 0.31 27.24 -18.60
CA ALA A 2 -0.54 26.23 -17.96
C ALA A 2 0.23 25.73 -16.73
N THR A 3 -0.30 25.98 -15.53
CA THR A 3 0.18 25.34 -14.31
C THR A 3 0.06 23.84 -14.54
N THR A 4 1.16 23.10 -14.42
CA THR A 4 1.14 21.64 -14.38
C THR A 4 0.05 21.26 -13.38
N ALA A 5 -1.11 20.81 -13.86
CA ALA A 5 -2.20 20.40 -12.99
C ALA A 5 -1.62 19.37 -12.02
N ASP A 6 -1.86 19.57 -10.72
CA ASP A 6 -1.34 18.79 -9.60
C ASP A 6 -1.52 17.28 -9.86
N ARG A 7 -0.55 16.67 -10.55
CA ARG A 7 -0.62 15.28 -11.00
C ARG A 7 -0.28 14.43 -9.80
N ARG A 8 -1.31 14.03 -9.05
CA ARG A 8 -1.18 13.09 -7.95
C ARG A 8 -0.75 11.72 -8.47
N SER A 9 0.21 11.10 -7.80
CA SER A 9 0.74 9.78 -8.13
C SER A 9 0.37 8.75 -7.07
N ILE A 10 0.04 7.54 -7.52
CA ILE A 10 -0.23 6.39 -6.64
C ILE A 10 0.98 5.46 -6.67
N GLY A 11 1.41 5.03 -5.49
CA GLY A 11 2.49 4.10 -5.27
C GLY A 11 1.98 2.76 -4.76
N ILE A 12 2.51 1.65 -5.26
CA ILE A 12 2.26 0.31 -4.73
C ILE A 12 3.58 -0.36 -4.35
N ILE A 13 3.67 -0.85 -3.12
CA ILE A 13 4.78 -1.65 -2.63
C ILE A 13 4.26 -3.08 -2.42
N GLY A 14 4.79 -4.03 -3.18
CA GLY A 14 4.26 -5.40 -3.29
C GLY A 14 3.33 -5.51 -4.50
N MET A 15 3.91 -5.60 -5.69
CA MET A 15 3.17 -5.61 -6.95
C MET A 15 2.73 -7.04 -7.27
N GLY A 16 1.65 -7.48 -6.62
CA GLY A 16 0.83 -8.61 -7.12
C GLY A 16 0.03 -8.23 -8.37
N ASP A 17 -1.03 -8.96 -8.69
CA ASP A 17 -1.83 -8.83 -9.94
C ASP A 17 -2.69 -7.53 -10.06
N MET A 18 -2.32 -6.41 -9.45
CA MET A 18 -3.19 -5.22 -9.28
C MET A 18 -2.66 -3.94 -9.95
N GLY A 19 -3.34 -3.51 -11.02
CA GLY A 19 -3.61 -2.09 -11.35
C GLY A 19 -2.68 -1.33 -12.32
N LYS A 20 -3.25 -0.41 -13.12
CA LYS A 20 -2.60 0.45 -14.13
C LYS A 20 -2.67 1.95 -13.72
N ILE A 21 -1.60 2.71 -14.01
CA ILE A 21 -1.26 4.09 -13.58
C ILE A 21 -0.63 4.21 -12.18
N ILE A 22 0.52 3.57 -11.96
CA ILE A 22 1.13 3.39 -10.62
C ILE A 22 2.66 3.43 -10.68
N ASN A 23 3.30 4.03 -9.66
CA ASN A 23 4.70 3.78 -9.32
C ASN A 23 4.76 2.49 -8.49
N ALA A 24 5.36 1.42 -9.02
CA ALA A 24 5.30 0.11 -8.38
C ALA A 24 6.68 -0.44 -8.08
N CYS A 25 6.81 -1.17 -6.99
CA CYS A 25 7.95 -2.04 -6.75
C CYS A 25 7.51 -3.37 -6.15
N ASP A 26 8.31 -4.39 -6.36
CA ASP A 26 8.18 -5.70 -5.71
C ASP A 26 9.52 -6.11 -5.09
N ARG A 27 9.66 -7.38 -4.71
CA ARG A 27 10.94 -7.98 -4.31
C ARG A 27 12.00 -7.71 -5.38
N PRO A 28 13.25 -7.40 -5.00
CA PRO A 28 14.31 -7.09 -5.97
C PRO A 28 14.52 -8.16 -7.05
N THR A 29 14.25 -9.42 -6.74
CA THR A 29 14.33 -10.56 -7.69
C THR A 29 13.34 -10.45 -8.85
N ASN A 30 12.23 -9.74 -8.65
CA ASN A 30 11.15 -9.59 -9.63
C ASN A 30 11.32 -8.34 -10.49
N TYR A 31 12.25 -7.44 -10.15
CA TYR A 31 12.39 -6.13 -10.78
C TYR A 31 12.61 -6.22 -12.31
N ASP A 32 13.56 -7.04 -12.76
CA ASP A 32 13.87 -7.14 -14.19
C ASP A 32 12.71 -7.75 -14.99
N ALA A 33 12.02 -8.75 -14.42
CA ALA A 33 10.86 -9.38 -15.05
C ALA A 33 9.68 -8.41 -15.18
N LEU A 34 9.32 -7.71 -14.09
CA LEU A 34 8.24 -6.73 -14.07
C LEU A 34 8.54 -5.54 -15.00
N LYS A 35 9.80 -5.09 -15.03
CA LYS A 35 10.22 -4.02 -15.93
C LYS A 35 10.07 -4.41 -17.40
N GLN A 36 10.33 -5.67 -17.75
CA GLN A 36 10.11 -6.18 -19.11
C GLN A 36 8.62 -6.34 -19.42
N GLU A 37 7.85 -6.91 -18.48
CA GLU A 37 6.41 -7.12 -18.63
C GLU A 37 5.66 -5.80 -18.88
N PHE A 38 5.96 -4.78 -18.08
CA PHE A 38 5.31 -3.48 -18.14
C PHE A 38 6.03 -2.45 -19.04
N ALA A 39 7.07 -2.85 -19.79
CA ALA A 39 7.82 -1.95 -20.66
C ALA A 39 6.95 -1.23 -21.71
N SER A 40 5.83 -1.84 -22.10
CA SER A 40 4.88 -1.29 -23.07
C SER A 40 3.77 -0.44 -22.44
N ASP A 41 3.59 -0.48 -21.11
CA ASP A 41 2.56 0.28 -20.41
C ASP A 41 3.14 1.59 -19.87
N GLN A 42 2.92 2.69 -20.59
CA GLN A 42 3.39 4.03 -20.19
C GLN A 42 2.79 4.53 -18.87
N ASN A 43 1.78 3.83 -18.36
CA ASN A 43 1.14 4.16 -17.10
C ASN A 43 1.83 3.52 -15.89
N ILE A 44 2.66 2.49 -16.09
CA ILE A 44 3.29 1.77 -14.99
C ILE A 44 4.77 2.13 -14.94
N ASN A 45 5.20 2.65 -13.80
CA ASN A 45 6.60 2.96 -13.55
C ASN A 45 7.17 1.98 -12.52
N ILE A 46 7.90 0.98 -13.01
CA ILE A 46 8.56 -0.01 -12.15
C ILE A 46 9.84 0.57 -11.55
N LEU A 47 9.88 0.62 -10.23
CA LEU A 47 10.99 1.12 -9.43
C LEU A 47 11.71 -0.05 -8.73
N PRO A 48 13.03 0.08 -8.49
CA PRO A 48 13.83 -1.00 -7.90
C PRO A 48 13.51 -1.31 -6.43
N ASN A 49 12.88 -0.40 -5.68
CA ASN A 49 12.53 -0.60 -4.27
C ASN A 49 11.44 0.38 -3.78
N GLY A 50 10.98 0.13 -2.55
CA GLY A 50 9.93 0.90 -1.90
C GLY A 50 10.35 2.30 -1.44
N HIS A 51 11.65 2.59 -1.29
CA HIS A 51 12.10 3.95 -0.98
C HIS A 51 11.70 4.94 -2.08
N LEU A 52 11.92 4.54 -3.34
CA LEU A 52 11.59 5.39 -4.48
C LEU A 52 10.09 5.54 -4.64
N VAL A 53 9.33 4.45 -4.49
CA VAL A 53 7.86 4.48 -4.52
C VAL A 53 7.33 5.44 -3.45
N SER A 54 7.80 5.29 -2.21
CA SER A 54 7.35 6.09 -1.06
C SER A 54 7.67 7.57 -1.22
N ARG A 55 8.81 7.89 -1.85
CA ARG A 55 9.27 9.27 -1.98
C ARG A 55 8.54 10.08 -3.04
N ILE A 56 8.06 9.43 -4.10
CA ILE A 56 7.48 10.13 -5.27
C ILE A 56 5.96 9.96 -5.41
N SER A 57 5.33 9.24 -4.49
CA SER A 57 3.89 8.95 -4.51
C SER A 57 3.13 9.81 -3.49
N ASP A 58 1.94 10.26 -3.86
CA ASP A 58 1.02 11.01 -2.98
C ASP A 58 0.11 10.09 -2.17
N TYR A 59 -0.17 8.89 -2.70
CA TYR A 59 -0.86 7.83 -1.99
C TYR A 59 -0.11 6.52 -2.17
N ILE A 60 0.25 5.85 -1.07
CA ILE A 60 1.06 4.63 -1.07
C ILE A 60 0.23 3.49 -0.49
N ILE A 61 0.17 2.38 -1.22
CA ILE A 61 -0.48 1.15 -0.77
C ILE A 61 0.58 0.07 -0.53
N TYR A 62 0.68 -0.40 0.71
CA TYR A 62 1.43 -1.60 1.06
C TYR A 62 0.57 -2.84 0.79
N SER A 63 0.86 -3.53 -0.31
CA SER A 63 0.18 -4.73 -0.76
C SER A 63 1.10 -5.95 -0.59
N VAL A 64 1.53 -6.17 0.65
CA VAL A 64 2.41 -7.28 1.04
C VAL A 64 1.70 -8.24 2.00
N GLU A 65 2.28 -9.42 2.21
CA GLU A 65 1.76 -10.37 3.18
C GLU A 65 1.75 -9.78 4.60
N ALA A 66 0.72 -10.11 5.39
CA ALA A 66 0.57 -9.56 6.75
C ALA A 66 1.77 -9.86 7.67
N GLU A 67 2.51 -10.94 7.43
CA GLU A 67 3.73 -11.29 8.16
C GLU A 67 4.94 -10.42 7.76
N ALA A 68 4.93 -9.88 6.54
CA ALA A 68 6.02 -9.06 6.02
C ALA A 68 5.81 -7.56 6.29
N ILE A 69 4.59 -7.12 6.65
CA ILE A 69 4.23 -5.70 6.75
C ILE A 69 5.13 -4.93 7.72
N ASP A 70 5.40 -5.46 8.93
CA ASP A 70 6.24 -4.78 9.93
C ASP A 70 7.64 -4.48 9.36
N LYS A 71 8.27 -5.49 8.76
CA LYS A 71 9.61 -5.35 8.17
C LYS A 71 9.63 -4.37 7.00
N ILE A 72 8.65 -4.47 6.10
CA ILE A 72 8.62 -3.67 4.86
C ILE A 72 8.30 -2.19 5.17
N VAL A 73 7.41 -1.93 6.13
CA VAL A 73 7.14 -0.56 6.60
C VAL A 73 8.34 -0.02 7.39
N ALA A 74 9.03 -0.84 8.19
CA ALA A 74 10.27 -0.41 8.86
C ALA A 74 11.34 0.03 7.85
N GLU A 75 11.44 -0.66 6.72
CA GLU A 75 12.42 -0.38 5.68
C GLU A 75 12.04 0.87 4.87
N TYR A 76 10.80 0.97 4.38
CA TYR A 76 10.41 1.99 3.40
C TYR A 76 9.58 3.14 3.96
N GLY A 77 8.88 2.93 5.07
CA GLY A 77 8.00 3.92 5.72
C GLY A 77 8.68 5.26 6.01
N PRO A 78 9.92 5.30 6.53
CA PRO A 78 10.63 6.57 6.77
C PRO A 78 10.93 7.39 5.50
N SER A 79 10.81 6.80 4.31
CA SER A 79 11.04 7.49 3.03
C SER A 79 9.79 8.15 2.44
N THR A 80 8.65 8.03 3.14
CA THR A 80 7.36 8.56 2.71
C THR A 80 7.43 10.05 2.44
N LYS A 81 6.79 10.47 1.35
CA LYS A 81 6.66 11.88 0.98
C LYS A 81 5.85 12.63 2.05
N VAL A 82 6.32 13.81 2.43
CA VAL A 82 5.63 14.71 3.36
C VAL A 82 4.19 14.95 2.88
N GLY A 83 3.22 14.76 3.78
CA GLY A 83 1.80 14.94 3.49
C GLY A 83 1.20 13.87 2.57
N ALA A 84 1.89 12.75 2.36
CA ALA A 84 1.33 11.63 1.63
C ALA A 84 0.33 10.84 2.48
N ILE A 85 -0.55 10.13 1.78
CA ILE A 85 -1.46 9.17 2.38
C ILE A 85 -0.81 7.79 2.30
N VAL A 86 -0.90 7.00 3.37
CA VAL A 86 -0.42 5.62 3.43
C VAL A 86 -1.58 4.70 3.80
N GLY A 87 -1.73 3.62 3.06
CA GLY A 87 -2.66 2.55 3.38
C GLY A 87 -1.99 1.20 3.22
N GLY A 88 -2.51 0.18 3.88
CA GLY A 88 -2.22 -1.20 3.49
C GLY A 88 -3.44 -1.85 2.86
N GLN A 89 -3.18 -2.92 2.13
CA GLN A 89 -4.18 -3.81 1.55
C GLN A 89 -4.03 -5.19 2.18
N THR A 90 -3.94 -5.26 3.51
CA THR A 90 -3.77 -6.53 4.21
C THR A 90 -5.12 -7.11 4.67
N SER A 91 -5.16 -8.44 4.83
CA SER A 91 -6.32 -9.11 5.43
C SER A 91 -6.49 -8.74 6.91
N CYS A 92 -5.39 -8.60 7.66
CA CYS A 92 -5.36 -8.31 9.09
C CYS A 92 -4.90 -6.87 9.39
N LYS A 93 -5.75 -6.04 10.01
CA LYS A 93 -5.48 -4.59 10.18
C LYS A 93 -4.58 -4.27 11.37
N ALA A 94 -4.63 -5.09 12.42
CA ALA A 94 -3.82 -4.89 13.61
C ALA A 94 -2.30 -4.85 13.33
N PRO A 95 -1.69 -5.79 12.58
CA PRO A 95 -0.26 -5.71 12.28
C PRO A 95 0.09 -4.55 11.34
N GLU A 96 -0.81 -4.19 10.43
CA GLU A 96 -0.65 -3.03 9.55
C GLU A 96 -0.62 -1.71 10.33
N LEU A 97 -1.60 -1.50 11.21
CA LEU A 97 -1.68 -0.34 12.09
C LEU A 97 -0.46 -0.21 13.01
N ALA A 98 -0.07 -1.31 13.66
CA ALA A 98 1.07 -1.32 14.56
C ALA A 98 2.39 -0.98 13.83
N ALA A 99 2.55 -1.42 12.58
CA ALA A 99 3.69 -1.06 11.76
C ALA A 99 3.65 0.41 11.36
N PHE A 100 2.48 0.92 10.97
CA PHE A 100 2.31 2.31 10.59
C PHE A 100 2.61 3.27 11.74
N ASP A 101 2.02 3.04 12.92
CA ASP A 101 2.28 3.84 14.12
C ASP A 101 3.76 3.83 14.54
N LYS A 102 4.50 2.76 14.26
CA LYS A 102 5.88 2.60 14.70
C LYS A 102 6.90 3.25 13.77
N TYR A 103 6.65 3.24 12.47
CA TYR A 103 7.69 3.54 11.47
C TYR A 103 7.32 4.67 10.50
N LEU A 104 6.05 5.07 10.40
CA LEU A 104 5.67 6.20 9.57
C LEU A 104 6.02 7.52 10.28
N PRO A 105 6.45 8.55 9.53
CA PRO A 105 6.64 9.87 10.11
C PRO A 105 5.29 10.53 10.45
N ASP A 106 5.29 11.43 11.44
CA ASP A 106 4.07 12.11 11.93
C ASP A 106 3.39 13.05 10.91
N ASP A 107 4.02 13.29 9.77
CA ASP A 107 3.56 14.20 8.72
C ASP A 107 2.82 13.48 7.57
N VAL A 108 2.35 12.26 7.82
CA VAL A 108 1.58 11.45 6.86
C VAL A 108 0.17 11.16 7.37
N GLU A 109 -0.76 10.88 6.45
CA GLU A 109 -2.11 10.45 6.78
C GLU A 109 -2.28 8.94 6.56
N ILE A 110 -2.97 8.24 7.47
CA ILE A 110 -3.21 6.80 7.33
C ILE A 110 -4.64 6.54 6.86
N ILE A 111 -4.79 6.02 5.64
CA ILE A 111 -6.07 5.60 5.06
C ILE A 111 -5.90 4.20 4.45
N SER A 112 -6.36 3.19 5.19
CA SER A 112 -6.28 1.79 4.79
C SER A 112 -7.40 1.41 3.81
N CYS A 113 -7.10 0.49 2.90
CA CYS A 113 -8.04 -0.03 1.92
C CYS A 113 -8.33 -1.50 2.19
N HIS A 114 -9.61 -1.87 2.31
CA HIS A 114 -10.00 -3.26 2.40
C HIS A 114 -10.88 -3.67 1.23
N SER A 115 -10.41 -4.65 0.46
CA SER A 115 -11.27 -5.39 -0.47
C SER A 115 -12.10 -6.39 0.34
N LEU A 116 -13.43 -6.31 0.22
CA LEU A 116 -14.36 -7.28 0.84
C LEU A 116 -14.50 -8.58 0.01
N HIS A 117 -13.51 -8.90 -0.82
CA HIS A 117 -13.55 -10.00 -1.77
C HIS A 117 -12.30 -10.87 -1.61
N GLY A 118 -12.48 -12.18 -1.60
CA GLY A 118 -11.36 -13.12 -1.55
C GLY A 118 -10.53 -13.10 -2.84
N PRO A 119 -9.29 -13.62 -2.81
CA PRO A 119 -8.33 -13.54 -3.93
C PRO A 119 -8.82 -14.14 -5.25
N ASN A 120 -9.85 -15.00 -5.22
CA ASN A 120 -10.40 -15.68 -6.40
C ASN A 120 -11.69 -15.03 -6.94
N VAL A 121 -12.09 -13.86 -6.44
CA VAL A 121 -13.30 -13.17 -6.87
C VAL A 121 -12.94 -12.03 -7.80
N ASN A 122 -13.58 -11.97 -8.97
CA ASN A 122 -13.39 -10.87 -9.92
C ASN A 122 -13.74 -9.52 -9.23
N PRO A 123 -12.79 -8.59 -9.05
CA PRO A 123 -13.03 -7.36 -8.31
C PRO A 123 -13.92 -6.36 -9.06
N LYS A 124 -14.29 -6.63 -10.32
CA LYS A 124 -15.15 -5.76 -11.11
C LYS A 124 -16.58 -5.74 -10.54
N GLY A 125 -17.05 -4.56 -10.13
CA GLY A 125 -18.41 -4.35 -9.60
C GLY A 125 -18.55 -4.56 -8.09
N HIS A 126 -17.43 -4.78 -7.41
CA HIS A 126 -17.35 -5.14 -6.01
C HIS A 126 -16.81 -3.96 -5.19
N PRO A 127 -17.38 -3.65 -4.00
CA PRO A 127 -17.02 -2.45 -3.24
C PRO A 127 -15.59 -2.51 -2.69
N LEU A 128 -14.84 -1.43 -2.89
CA LEU A 128 -13.59 -1.13 -2.17
C LEU A 128 -13.92 -0.17 -1.03
N VAL A 129 -13.51 -0.52 0.19
CA VAL A 129 -13.77 0.29 1.38
C VAL A 129 -12.48 1.01 1.78
N PHE A 130 -12.53 2.33 1.86
CA PHE A 130 -11.46 3.17 2.41
C PHE A 130 -11.83 3.58 3.82
N ASN A 131 -10.98 3.25 4.79
CA ASN A 131 -11.17 3.60 6.19
C ASN A 131 -10.03 4.54 6.62
N PRO A 132 -10.31 5.81 7.00
CA PRO A 132 -9.33 6.62 7.69
C PRO A 132 -9.05 5.96 9.04
N LEU A 133 -7.77 5.69 9.30
CA LEU A 133 -7.33 5.12 10.56
C LEU A 133 -6.72 6.26 11.38
N TYR A 134 -7.52 6.79 12.29
CA TYR A 134 -7.01 7.69 13.31
C TYR A 134 -6.46 6.85 14.47
N PRO A 135 -5.33 7.22 15.08
CA PRO A 135 -4.93 6.63 16.35
C PRO A 135 -6.00 6.98 17.39
N ASP A 136 -6.87 6.01 17.69
CA ASP A 136 -7.87 6.15 18.74
C ASP A 136 -7.14 6.18 20.10
N ASN A 137 -7.08 7.37 20.69
CA ASN A 137 -6.88 7.50 22.13
C ASN A 137 -8.10 6.88 22.81
N HIS A 138 -7.96 5.63 23.26
CA HIS A 138 -8.73 4.88 24.27
C HIS A 138 -9.35 3.55 23.82
N GLU A 139 -8.94 2.52 24.58
CA GLU A 139 -9.71 1.35 24.99
C GLU A 139 -10.19 0.38 23.90
N HIS A 140 -9.30 -0.60 23.66
CA HIS A 140 -9.59 -2.03 23.51
C HIS A 140 -11.08 -2.41 23.62
N ASN A 141 -11.86 -2.22 22.56
CA ASN A 141 -13.14 -2.89 22.41
C ASN A 141 -12.97 -4.01 21.39
N GLY A 142 -12.98 -5.24 21.90
CA GLY A 142 -12.62 -6.44 21.17
C GLY A 142 -13.51 -6.69 19.96
N MET A 143 -12.98 -6.43 18.76
CA MET A 143 -13.37 -7.17 17.57
C MET A 143 -12.20 -8.06 17.17
N ASN A 144 -12.23 -9.28 17.70
CA ASN A 144 -11.40 -10.40 17.27
C ASN A 144 -11.68 -10.68 15.79
N ASN A 145 -10.99 -9.98 14.89
CA ASN A 145 -10.86 -10.41 13.50
C ASN A 145 -9.73 -11.44 13.42
N THR A 146 -9.95 -12.59 14.07
CA THR A 146 -9.12 -13.77 13.90
C THR A 146 -9.32 -14.25 12.46
N CYS A 147 -8.27 -14.10 11.65
CA CYS A 147 -8.14 -14.74 10.36
C CYS A 147 -8.27 -16.25 10.58
N HIS A 148 -9.46 -16.79 10.34
CA HIS A 148 -9.65 -18.24 10.34
C HIS A 148 -9.05 -18.76 9.03
N SER A 149 -7.83 -19.29 9.13
CA SER A 149 -7.30 -20.23 8.14
C SER A 149 -8.28 -21.40 8.06
N ARG A 150 -9.13 -21.42 7.05
CA ARG A 150 -9.90 -22.63 6.72
C ARG A 150 -8.95 -23.58 6.01
N SER A 151 -8.66 -24.67 6.70
CA SER A 151 -8.14 -25.93 6.21
C SER A 151 -9.04 -26.55 5.14
#